data_AF-A0A9D6L5Z0-F1
#
_entry.id   AF-A0A9D6L5Z0-F1
#
_cell.length_a   1.000
_cell.length_b   1.000
_cell.length_c   1.000
_cell.angle_alpha   90.00
_cell.angle_beta   90.00
_cell.angle_gamma   90.00
#
_symmetry.space_group_name_H-M   'P 1'
#
loop_
_entity.id
_entity.type
_entity.pdbx_description
1 polymer ?
#
loop_
_entity_poly.entity_id
_entity_poly.type
_entity_poly.pdbx_seq_one_letter_code
_entity_poly.pdbx_strand_id
1 'polypeptide(L)' 'MYKLKTTFFLASLAVLFVVVGSLIGGQSGATVAFAIALVMNVGAYWFSDKIVLRMYGAKPVSEAEAPVLHRIVRNLATRA' A
#
# COMPACT_ATOMS: atom_id res chain seq x y z
N MET A 1 9.41 20.05 6.65
CA MET A 1 9.03 19.82 8.07
C MET A 1 8.07 18.63 8.26
N TYR A 2 7.08 18.41 7.38
CA TYR A 2 6.14 17.26 7.46
C TYR A 2 6.82 15.89 7.31
N LYS A 3 7.83 15.77 6.45
CA LYS A 3 8.58 14.51 6.26
C LYS A 3 9.19 13.99 7.57
N LEU A 4 9.66 14.87 8.45
CA LEU A 4 10.29 14.46 9.71
C LEU A 4 9.28 13.80 10.67
N LYS A 5 8.06 14.32 10.73
CA LYS A 5 6.98 13.78 11.56
C LYS A 5 6.52 12.42 11.03
N THR A 6 6.33 12.32 9.71
CA THR A 6 5.99 11.06 9.04
C THR A 6 7.08 10.02 9.21
N THR A 7 8.35 10.38 8.98
CA THR A 7 9.50 9.48 9.16
C THR A 7 9.63 9.02 10.61
N PHE A 8 9.41 9.91 11.59
CA PHE A 8 9.44 9.53 13.00
C PHE A 8 8.36 8.49 13.33
N PHE A 9 7.10 8.73 12.95
CA PHE A 9 6.02 7.77 13.21
C PHE A 9 6.24 6.44 12.49
N LEU A 10 6.71 6.46 11.23
CA LEU A 10 7.03 5.24 10.48
C LEU A 10 8.20 4.48 11.11
N ALA A 11 9.24 5.19 11.57
CA ALA A 11 10.39 4.58 12.23
C ALA A 11 10.01 3.98 13.59
N SER A 12 9.24 4.71 14.41
CA SER A 12 8.75 4.19 15.69
C SER A 12 7.85 2.97 15.51
N LEU A 13 6.97 2.99 14.51
CA LEU A 13 6.11 1.84 14.18
C LEU A 13 6.94 0.63 13.74
N ALA A 14 7.97 0.84 12.92
CA ALA A 14 8.89 -0.22 12.51
C ALA A 14 9.63 -0.84 13.70
N VAL A 15 10.15 -0.02 14.62
CA VAL A 15 10.80 -0.50 15.85
C VAL A 15 9.82 -1.31 16.71
N LEU A 16 8.58 -0.83 16.87
CA LEU A 16 7.55 -1.52 17.64
C LEU A 16 7.25 -2.92 17.06
N PHE A 17 7.09 -3.03 15.74
CA PHE A 17 6.86 -4.31 15.07
C PHE A 17 8.03 -5.29 15.26
N VAL A 18 9.28 -4.82 15.19
CA VAL A 18 10.46 -5.67 15.42
C VAL A 18 10.51 -6.18 16.86
N VAL A 19 10.25 -5.32 17.84
CA VAL A 19 10.22 -5.70 19.27
C VAL A 19 9.12 -6.73 19.52
N VAL A 20 7.89 -6.47 19.08
CA VAL A 20 6.76 -7.38 19.28
C VAL A 20 6.97 -8.71 18.53
N GLY A 21 7.46 -8.69 17.29
CA GLY A 21 7.76 -9.91 16.52
C GLY A 21 8.85 -10.76 17.16
N SER A 22 9.88 -10.14 17.72
CA SER A 22 10.97 -10.83 18.43
C SER A 22 10.49 -11.54 19.69
N LEU A 23 9.55 -10.93 20.42
CA LEU A 23 8.99 -11.48 21.66
C LEU A 23 8.04 -12.66 21.42
N ILE A 24 7.34 -12.68 20.29
CA ILE A 24 6.30 -13.70 20.02
C ILE A 24 6.87 -15.00 19.44
N GLY A 25 7.93 -14.93 18.62
CA GLY A 25 8.28 -16.07 17.75
C GLY A 25 9.76 -16.44 17.65
N GLY A 26 10.68 -15.69 18.28
CA GLY A 26 12.12 -15.95 18.15
C GLY A 26 12.58 -16.03 16.68
N GLN A 27 13.58 -16.88 16.40
CA GLN A 27 14.18 -16.98 15.06
C GLN A 27 13.29 -17.70 14.02
N SER A 28 12.49 -18.70 14.42
CA SER A 28 11.60 -19.40 13.48
C SER A 28 10.38 -18.54 13.12
N GLY A 29 9.82 -17.83 14.10
CA GLY A 29 8.74 -16.86 13.87
C GLY A 29 9.20 -15.70 12.99
N ALA A 30 10.45 -15.24 13.14
CA ALA A 30 11.03 -14.23 12.25
C ALA A 30 11.07 -14.69 10.78
N THR A 31 11.49 -15.95 10.51
CA THR A 31 11.55 -16.48 9.14
C THR A 31 10.16 -16.65 8.52
N VAL A 32 9.18 -17.15 9.27
CA VAL A 32 7.80 -17.30 8.79
C VAL A 32 7.15 -15.92 8.58
N ALA A 33 7.31 -15.00 9.52
CA ALA A 33 6.83 -13.62 9.38
C ALA A 33 7.48 -12.92 8.19
N PHE A 34 8.78 -13.15 7.93
CA PHE A 34 9.46 -12.61 6.75
C PHE A 34 8.88 -13.19 5.45
N ALA A 35 8.64 -14.50 5.38
CA ALA A 35 8.02 -15.12 4.20
C ALA A 35 6.62 -14.56 3.94
N ILE A 36 5.80 -14.41 4.98
CA ILE A 36 4.48 -13.78 4.88
C ILE A 36 4.61 -12.32 4.45
N ALA A 37 5.53 -11.56 5.03
CA ALA A 37 5.76 -10.16 4.69
C ALA A 37 6.23 -9.99 3.24
N LEU A 38 7.02 -10.92 2.72
CA LEU A 38 7.45 -10.95 1.33
C LEU A 38 6.26 -11.19 0.40
N VAL A 39 5.46 -12.23 0.66
CA VAL A 39 4.24 -12.52 -0.11
C VAL A 39 3.28 -11.34 -0.07
N MET A 40 3.10 -10.74 1.11
CA MET A 40 2.23 -9.59 1.29
C MET A 40 2.76 -8.36 0.56
N ASN A 41 4.08 -8.11 0.55
CA ASN A 41 4.67 -7.00 -0.20
C ASN A 41 4.53 -7.20 -1.71
N VAL A 42 4.85 -8.39 -2.22
CA VAL A 42 4.74 -8.69 -3.64
C VAL A 42 3.27 -8.62 -4.08
N GLY A 43 2.36 -9.20 -3.29
CA GLY A 43 0.92 -9.12 -3.52
C GLY A 43 0.41 -7.68 -3.45
N ALA A 44 0.82 -6.92 -2.43
CA ALA A 44 0.44 -5.52 -2.30
C ALA A 44 0.99 -4.67 -3.45
N TYR A 45 2.19 -4.93 -3.96
CA TYR A 45 2.73 -4.21 -5.10
C TYR A 45 1.91 -4.47 -6.36
N TRP A 46 1.61 -5.74 -6.66
CA TRP A 46 0.91 -6.14 -7.89
C TRP A 46 -0.60 -5.87 -7.87
N PHE A 47 -1.22 -5.93 -6.69
CA PHE A 47 -2.67 -5.70 -6.51
C PHE A 47 -2.97 -4.38 -5.77
N SER A 48 -1.99 -3.47 -5.68
CA SER A 48 -2.13 -2.19 -4.96
C SER A 48 -3.32 -1.38 -5.46
N ASP A 49 -3.51 -1.35 -6.77
CA ASP A 49 -4.62 -0.68 -7.46
C ASP A 49 -5.99 -1.18 -6.98
N LYS A 50 -6.19 -2.50 -6.93
CA LYS A 50 -7.46 -3.09 -6.51
C LYS A 50 -7.68 -2.96 -5.01
N ILE A 51 -6.62 -3.09 -4.22
CA ILE A 51 -6.69 -2.97 -2.76
C ILE A 51 -7.10 -1.54 -2.39
N VAL A 52 -6.42 -0.54 -2.96
CA VAL A 52 -6.70 0.86 -2.66
C VAL A 52 -8.10 1.27 -3.11
N LEU A 53 -8.51 0.86 -4.32
CA LEU A 53 -9.86 1.14 -4.83
C LEU A 53 -10.94 0.52 -3.94
N ARG A 54 -10.76 -0.71 -3.47
CA ARG A 54 -11.69 -1.36 -2.54
C ARG A 54 -11.72 -0.70 -1.17
N MET A 55 -10.56 -0.30 -0.62
CA MET A 55 -10.48 0.37 0.68
C MET A 55 -11.21 1.72 0.69
N TYR A 56 -11.15 2.48 -0.40
CA TYR A 56 -11.87 3.74 -0.53
C TYR A 56 -13.32 3.58 -0.99
N GLY A 57 -13.80 2.34 -1.21
CA GLY A 57 -15.14 2.08 -1.72
C GLY A 57 -15.38 2.71 -3.09
N ALA A 58 -14.34 2.77 -3.92
CA ALA A 58 -14.39 3.41 -5.22
C ALA A 58 -15.45 2.74 -6.11
N LYS A 59 -16.27 3.57 -6.76
CA LYS A 59 -17.28 3.12 -7.73
C LYS A 59 -16.82 3.50 -9.14
N PRO A 60 -17.09 2.66 -10.15
CA PRO A 60 -16.83 3.02 -11.53
C PRO A 60 -17.66 4.25 -11.89
N VAL A 61 -17.01 5.27 -12.44
CA VAL A 61 -17.65 6.51 -12.90
C VAL A 61 -17.79 6.48 -14.42
N SER A 62 -18.98 6.80 -14.91
CA SER A 62 -19.25 6.87 -16.35
C SER A 62 -18.70 8.15 -16.97
N GLU A 63 -18.52 8.15 -18.29
CA GLU A 63 -18.05 9.34 -19.04
C GLU A 63 -19.06 10.50 -18.95
N ALA A 64 -20.36 10.20 -18.77
CA ALA A 64 -21.39 11.22 -18.57
C ALA A 64 -21.30 11.91 -17.20
N GLU A 65 -20.90 11.18 -16.15
CA GLU A 65 -20.79 11.71 -14.79
C GLU A 65 -19.51 12.53 -14.58
N ALA A 66 -18.40 12.13 -15.20
CA ALA A 66 -17.11 12.81 -15.07
C ALA A 66 -16.33 12.90 -16.41
N PRO A 67 -16.83 13.67 -17.39
CA PRO A 67 -16.24 13.75 -18.73
C PRO A 67 -14.82 14.31 -18.73
N VAL A 68 -14.52 15.25 -17.81
CA VAL A 68 -13.18 15.84 -17.67
C VAL A 68 -12.16 14.80 -17.19
N LEU A 69 -12.55 13.95 -16.22
CA LEU A 69 -11.68 12.91 -15.69
C LEU A 69 -11.38 11.86 -16.76
N HIS A 70 -12.40 11.40 -17.49
CA HIS A 70 -12.24 10.48 -18.60
C HIS A 70 -11.33 11.04 -19.70
N ARG A 71 -11.46 12.33 -20.03
CA ARG A 71 -10.58 13.00 -21.02
C ARG A 71 -9.12 13.05 -20.55
N ILE A 72 -8.87 13.36 -19.29
CA ILE A 72 -7.51 13.41 -18.72
C ILE A 72 -6.86 12.03 -18.78
N VAL A 73 -7.56 10.99 -18.32
CA VAL A 73 -7.06 9.60 -18.34
C VAL A 73 -6.82 9.13 -19.78
N ARG A 74 -7.74 9.40 -20.71
CA ARG A 74 -7.59 9.08 -22.14
C ARG A 74 -6.34 9.71 -22.74
N ASN A 75 -6.08 10.98 -22.44
CA ASN A 75 -4.90 11.68 -22.94
C ASN A 75 -3.60 11.11 -22.37
N LEU A 76 -3.58 10.67 -21.12
CA LEU A 76 -2.41 10.03 -20.49
C LEU A 76 -2.15 8.65 -21.09
N ALA A 77 -3.19 7.83 -21.24
CA ALA A 77 -3.08 6.49 -21.82
C ALA A 77 -2.67 6.51 -23.30
N THR A 78 -3.00 7.57 -24.04
CA THR A 78 -2.59 7.74 -25.45
C THR A 78 -1.16 8.26 -25.61
N ARG A 79 -0.57 8.85 -24.57
CA ARG A 79 0.78 9.43 -24.58
C ARG A 79 1.86 8.49 -24.03
N ALA A 80 1.45 7.41 -23.36
CA ALA A 80 2.33 6.37 -22.81
C ALA A 80 2.55 5.25 -23.85
#